data_AF-A0A8S3IK09-F1
#
_entry.id   AF-A0A8S3IK09-F1
#
_cell.length_a   1.000
_cell.length_b   1.000
_cell.length_c   1.000
_cell.angle_alpha   90.00
_cell.angle_beta   90.00
_cell.angle_gamma   90.00
#
_symmetry.space_group_name_H-M   'P 1'
#
loop_
_entity.id
_entity.type
_entity.pdbx_description
1 polymer ?
#
loop_
_entity_poly.entity_id
_entity_poly.type
_entity_poly.pdbx_seq_one_letter_code
_entity_poly.pdbx_strand_id
1 'polypeptide(L)'
;DSESTTDNVLLHRHRTLVKLEMEFLKNWLPDNSEQYPEVLALLSKPENDLWQYSAKILSFIDQEVELFSTVLSKNGQLEDLDKFKLLDECLHNINDDTYKIERLLVNRIHMQLMLRANEQGTPEKILTDNYIQFEENVRQLQDEQSNHNSISISLIAWIKYYIELYAVALKNQCSEKIMGTIDQFLTRDELHLSLTLKLFVIKQICELSSVKFDTFCEIFYNRNVVWPRTILEKPQDQHNLILPTPLFVCEDEFKRISDILSYSNDIEHLRQLITNCTTNQTSSYCFLVWFIHYYSRFY
;
A
#
# COMPACT_ATOMS: atom_id res chain seq x y z
N ASP A 1 -20.93 19.27 33.24
CA ASP A 1 -19.69 19.26 34.05
C ASP A 1 -19.21 17.89 34.51
N SER A 2 -20.08 16.90 34.74
CA SER A 2 -19.69 15.52 35.12
C SER A 2 -19.26 14.62 33.95
N GLU A 3 -19.76 14.84 32.73
CA GLU A 3 -19.37 14.08 31.53
C GLU A 3 -17.95 14.45 31.06
N SER A 4 -17.61 15.74 31.05
CA SER A 4 -16.27 16.22 30.65
C SER A 4 -15.14 15.82 31.60
N THR A 5 -15.46 15.57 32.87
CA THR A 5 -14.50 15.07 33.86
C THR A 5 -14.28 13.56 33.72
N THR A 6 -15.32 12.80 33.39
CA THR A 6 -15.24 11.35 33.16
C THR A 6 -14.44 11.02 31.89
N ASP A 7 -14.65 11.79 30.82
CA ASP A 7 -13.88 11.68 29.57
C ASP A 7 -12.40 12.04 29.76
N ASN A 8 -12.10 13.07 30.59
CA ASN A 8 -10.73 13.43 30.93
C ASN A 8 -10.02 12.35 31.75
N VAL A 9 -10.73 11.67 32.66
CA VAL A 9 -10.16 10.56 33.45
C VAL A 9 -9.88 9.34 32.56
N LEU A 10 -10.79 8.99 31.65
CA LEU A 10 -10.58 7.92 30.68
C LEU A 10 -9.42 8.23 29.73
N LEU A 11 -9.37 9.45 29.19
CA LEU A 11 -8.27 9.92 28.35
C LEU A 11 -6.93 9.91 29.10
N HIS A 12 -6.92 10.32 30.37
CA HIS A 12 -5.71 10.30 31.20
C HIS A 12 -5.23 8.89 31.52
N ARG A 13 -6.16 7.96 31.82
CA ARG A 13 -5.85 6.54 32.01
C ARG A 13 -5.28 5.92 30.75
N HIS A 14 -5.93 6.15 29.60
CA HIS A 14 -5.46 5.66 28.32
C HIS A 14 -4.06 6.20 27.98
N ARG A 15 -3.81 7.51 28.15
CA ARG A 15 -2.47 8.09 27.97
C ARG A 15 -1.42 7.48 28.91
N THR A 16 -1.79 7.18 30.15
CA THR A 16 -0.90 6.55 31.12
C THR A 16 -0.58 5.10 30.74
N LEU A 17 -1.58 4.33 30.34
CA LEU A 17 -1.40 2.96 29.86
C LEU A 17 -0.53 2.92 28.61
N VAL A 18 -0.80 3.78 27.62
CA VAL A 18 0.02 3.89 26.40
C VAL A 18 1.47 4.23 26.74
N LYS A 19 1.72 5.13 27.71
CA LYS A 19 3.07 5.44 28.18
C LYS A 19 3.74 4.25 28.88
N LEU A 20 3.02 3.53 29.72
CA LEU A 20 3.53 2.34 30.41
C LEU A 20 3.87 1.23 29.43
N GLU A 21 2.99 0.96 28.46
CA GLU A 21 3.23 0.02 27.36
C GLU A 21 4.41 0.47 26.49
N MET A 22 4.51 1.77 26.19
CA MET A 22 5.66 2.32 25.48
C MET A 22 6.99 2.13 26.20
N GLU A 23 7.01 2.33 27.52
CA GLU A 23 8.20 2.14 28.36
C GLU A 23 8.50 0.66 28.53
N PHE A 24 7.48 -0.19 28.71
CA PHE A 24 7.63 -1.63 28.73
C PHE A 24 8.27 -2.12 27.44
N LEU A 25 7.72 -1.77 26.28
CA LEU A 25 8.29 -2.13 24.98
C LEU A 25 9.71 -1.57 24.81
N LYS A 26 9.96 -0.32 25.22
CA LYS A 26 11.28 0.31 25.09
C LYS A 26 12.35 -0.38 25.94
N ASN A 27 12.00 -0.88 27.11
CA ASN A 27 12.95 -1.49 28.03
C ASN A 27 13.03 -3.02 27.87
N TRP A 28 11.93 -3.67 27.50
CA TRP A 28 11.88 -5.13 27.31
C TRP A 28 12.46 -5.56 25.96
N LEU A 29 12.13 -4.85 24.86
CA LEU A 29 12.57 -5.25 23.53
C LEU A 29 14.10 -5.33 23.40
N PRO A 30 14.91 -4.34 23.81
CA PRO A 30 16.36 -4.39 23.63
C PRO A 30 17.05 -5.59 24.30
N ASP A 31 16.48 -6.08 25.41
CA ASP A 31 17.03 -7.21 26.17
C ASP A 31 16.54 -8.58 25.66
N ASN A 32 15.68 -8.61 24.63
CA ASN A 32 15.05 -9.82 24.09
C ASN A 32 15.02 -9.80 22.54
N SER A 33 16.09 -9.31 21.88
CA SER A 33 16.13 -9.15 20.42
C SER A 33 15.93 -10.44 19.65
N GLU A 34 16.41 -11.55 20.21
CA GLU A 34 16.21 -12.88 19.67
C GLU A 34 14.73 -13.34 19.63
N GLN A 35 13.84 -12.68 20.38
CA GLN A 35 12.39 -13.01 20.45
C GLN A 35 11.54 -12.21 19.45
N TYR A 36 12.15 -11.61 18.43
CA TYR A 36 11.40 -10.93 17.38
C TYR A 36 10.40 -11.83 16.62
N PRO A 37 10.60 -13.16 16.45
CA PRO A 37 9.61 -14.05 15.85
C PRO A 37 8.28 -14.05 16.62
N GLU A 38 8.34 -14.09 17.96
CA GLU A 38 7.17 -14.06 18.83
C GLU A 38 6.44 -12.72 18.72
N VAL A 39 7.19 -11.62 18.61
CA VAL A 39 6.62 -10.29 18.41
C VAL A 39 5.92 -10.18 17.06
N LEU A 40 6.50 -10.74 15.99
CA LEU A 40 5.88 -10.81 14.67
C LEU A 40 4.57 -11.63 14.70
N ALA A 41 4.58 -12.79 15.35
CA ALA A 41 3.38 -13.63 15.53
C ALA A 41 2.30 -12.95 16.38
N LEU A 42 2.68 -12.06 17.31
CA LEU A 42 1.72 -11.23 18.03
C LEU A 42 1.14 -10.13 17.15
N LEU A 43 1.95 -9.48 16.31
CA LEU A 43 1.49 -8.42 15.40
C LEU A 43 0.48 -8.91 14.36
N SER A 44 0.59 -10.16 13.92
CA SER A 44 -0.29 -10.72 12.89
C SER A 44 -1.71 -11.03 13.38
N LYS A 45 -1.90 -11.20 14.70
CA LYS A 45 -3.20 -11.50 15.27
C LYS A 45 -4.20 -10.36 15.01
N PRO A 46 -5.38 -10.64 14.42
CA PRO A 46 -6.38 -9.61 14.12
C PRO A 46 -6.83 -8.79 15.34
N GLU A 47 -6.89 -9.44 16.51
CA GLU A 47 -7.30 -8.83 17.78
C GLU A 47 -6.27 -7.85 18.38
N ASN A 48 -5.04 -7.86 17.88
CA ASN A 48 -3.95 -7.05 18.42
C ASN A 48 -3.84 -5.70 17.69
N ASP A 49 -4.32 -4.63 18.34
CA ASP A 49 -4.13 -3.24 17.90
C ASP A 49 -2.76 -2.68 18.35
N LEU A 50 -1.70 -3.39 17.95
CA LEU A 50 -0.31 -2.98 18.23
C LEU A 50 0.21 -1.94 17.24
N TRP A 51 -0.66 -1.42 16.37
CA TRP A 51 -0.33 -0.49 15.30
C TRP A 51 0.27 0.82 15.82
N GLN A 52 -0.22 1.30 16.96
CA GLN A 52 0.33 2.46 17.67
C GLN A 52 1.83 2.31 18.00
N TYR A 53 2.35 1.08 18.02
CA TYR A 53 3.75 0.76 18.29
C TYR A 53 4.50 0.19 17.09
N SER A 54 3.86 0.09 15.92
CA SER A 54 4.43 -0.49 14.70
C SER A 54 5.83 0.05 14.39
N ALA A 55 6.03 1.37 14.44
CA ALA A 55 7.33 1.97 14.19
C ALA A 55 8.44 1.50 15.14
N LYS A 56 8.13 1.30 16.44
CA LYS A 56 9.09 0.79 17.43
C LYS A 56 9.40 -0.68 17.20
N ILE A 57 8.35 -1.48 16.96
CA ILE A 57 8.48 -2.92 16.75
C ILE A 57 9.26 -3.21 15.47
N LEU A 58 8.98 -2.50 14.38
CA LEU A 58 9.73 -2.64 13.12
C LEU A 58 11.17 -2.18 13.27
N SER A 59 11.44 -1.10 14.01
CA SER A 59 12.81 -0.68 14.32
C SER A 59 13.57 -1.70 15.17
N PHE A 60 12.87 -2.44 16.02
CA PHE A 60 13.43 -3.53 16.80
C PHE A 60 13.76 -4.75 15.92
N ILE A 61 12.83 -5.19 15.07
CA ILE A 61 13.08 -6.27 14.10
C ILE A 61 14.28 -5.92 13.21
N ASP A 62 14.38 -4.65 12.80
CA ASP A 62 15.49 -4.16 11.99
C ASP A 62 16.84 -4.15 12.71
N GLN A 63 16.89 -4.00 14.04
CA GLN A 63 18.16 -4.06 14.78
C GLN A 63 18.80 -5.45 14.74
N GLU A 64 17.98 -6.49 14.76
CA GLU A 64 18.45 -7.88 14.74
C GLU A 64 18.74 -8.34 13.31
N VAL A 65 17.84 -8.05 12.38
CA VAL A 65 17.89 -8.58 11.01
C VAL A 65 18.63 -7.64 10.04
N GLU A 66 18.83 -6.37 10.41
CA GLU A 66 19.45 -5.32 9.60
C GLU A 66 18.81 -5.20 8.20
N LEU A 67 17.50 -5.42 8.11
CA LEU A 67 16.77 -5.47 6.85
C LEU A 67 16.87 -4.12 6.12
N PHE A 68 16.57 -3.01 6.80
CA PHE A 68 16.51 -1.69 6.19
C PHE A 68 17.87 -1.21 5.70
N SER A 69 18.92 -1.36 6.50
CA SER A 69 20.28 -0.98 6.09
C SER A 69 20.75 -1.82 4.90
N THR A 70 20.46 -3.12 4.88
CA THR A 70 20.81 -4.02 3.78
C THR A 70 20.06 -3.63 2.51
N VAL A 71 18.73 -3.49 2.58
CA VAL A 71 17.88 -3.10 1.43
C VAL A 71 18.30 -1.76 0.85
N LEU A 72 18.68 -0.79 1.70
CA LEU A 72 19.18 0.52 1.26
C LEU A 72 20.51 0.39 0.51
N SER A 73 21.44 -0.42 1.02
CA SER A 73 22.77 -0.58 0.41
C SER A 73 22.76 -1.38 -0.90
N LYS A 74 21.74 -2.21 -1.08
CA LYS A 74 21.64 -3.18 -2.18
C LYS A 74 20.65 -2.80 -3.27
N ASN A 75 20.04 -1.62 -3.18
CA ASN A 75 19.03 -1.14 -4.14
C ASN A 75 17.90 -2.15 -4.46
N GLY A 76 17.52 -2.94 -3.46
CA GLY A 76 16.45 -3.95 -3.60
C GLY A 76 16.94 -5.39 -3.75
N GLN A 77 18.20 -5.62 -4.14
CA GLN A 77 18.73 -6.96 -4.45
C GLN A 77 19.35 -7.64 -3.23
N LEU A 78 18.58 -8.46 -2.54
CA LEU A 78 19.06 -9.25 -1.41
C LEU A 78 19.67 -10.57 -1.92
N GLU A 79 20.97 -10.79 -1.65
CA GLU A 79 21.72 -11.98 -2.10
C GLU A 79 21.93 -13.02 -0.97
N ASP A 80 21.63 -12.68 0.28
CA ASP A 80 21.88 -13.53 1.45
C ASP A 80 20.57 -14.12 2.01
N LEU A 81 20.19 -15.28 1.47
CA LEU A 81 18.98 -16.00 1.90
C LEU A 81 19.09 -16.52 3.34
N ASP A 82 20.31 -16.80 3.84
CA ASP A 82 20.49 -17.41 5.17
C ASP A 82 20.21 -16.39 6.27
N LYS A 83 20.63 -15.12 6.09
CA LYS A 83 20.38 -14.04 7.06
C LYS A 83 18.89 -13.75 7.25
N PHE A 84 18.09 -13.85 6.19
CA PHE A 84 16.66 -13.55 6.22
C PHE A 84 15.77 -14.78 6.38
N LYS A 85 16.35 -15.98 6.49
CA LYS A 85 15.60 -17.24 6.51
C LYS A 85 14.58 -17.30 7.64
N LEU A 86 14.97 -16.93 8.86
CA LEU A 86 14.06 -16.94 10.01
C LEU A 86 12.92 -15.93 9.84
N LEU A 87 13.19 -14.76 9.25
CA LEU A 87 12.17 -13.77 8.93
C LEU A 87 11.19 -14.32 7.88
N ASP A 88 11.70 -14.93 6.81
CA ASP A 88 10.88 -15.55 5.76
C ASP A 88 10.00 -16.67 6.32
N GLU A 89 10.57 -17.55 7.16
CA GLU A 89 9.82 -18.62 7.85
C GLU A 89 8.71 -18.02 8.73
N CYS A 90 9.00 -16.94 9.46
CA CYS A 90 7.98 -16.25 10.26
C CYS A 90 6.86 -15.68 9.39
N LEU A 91 7.21 -14.94 8.34
CA LEU A 91 6.23 -14.33 7.43
C LEU A 91 5.36 -15.38 6.74
N HIS A 92 5.95 -16.52 6.35
CA HIS A 92 5.21 -17.63 5.77
C HIS A 92 4.23 -18.27 6.77
N ASN A 93 4.65 -18.45 8.02
CA ASN A 93 3.85 -19.13 9.05
C ASN A 93 2.75 -18.25 9.65
N ILE A 94 2.86 -16.94 9.51
CA ILE A 94 1.99 -15.96 10.17
C ILE A 94 0.51 -16.05 9.70
N ASN A 95 0.23 -16.73 8.58
CA ASN A 95 -1.11 -17.03 8.05
C ASN A 95 -2.07 -15.83 8.14
N ASP A 96 -1.56 -14.65 7.79
CA ASP A 96 -2.33 -13.43 7.71
C ASP A 96 -2.65 -13.14 6.24
N ASP A 97 -3.89 -13.40 5.87
CA ASP A 97 -4.41 -13.19 4.51
C ASP A 97 -4.30 -11.72 4.03
N THR A 98 -4.03 -10.78 4.95
CA THR A 98 -3.91 -9.34 4.64
C THR A 98 -2.49 -8.85 4.40
N TYR A 99 -1.48 -9.74 4.57
CA TYR A 99 -0.05 -9.42 4.45
C TYR A 99 0.35 -8.17 5.25
N LYS A 100 -0.20 -8.04 6.47
CA LYS A 100 -0.13 -6.84 7.31
C LYS A 100 1.30 -6.41 7.59
N ILE A 101 2.14 -7.39 7.94
CA ILE A 101 3.51 -7.17 8.39
C ILE A 101 4.40 -6.82 7.20
N GLU A 102 4.24 -7.51 6.07
CA GLU A 102 4.93 -7.24 4.82
C GLU A 102 4.64 -5.81 4.35
N ARG A 103 3.36 -5.40 4.39
CA ARG A 103 2.95 -4.03 4.05
C ARG A 103 3.57 -2.98 4.98
N LEU A 104 3.65 -3.28 6.28
CA LEU A 104 4.32 -2.42 7.25
C LEU A 104 5.81 -2.27 6.96
N LEU A 105 6.50 -3.38 6.70
CA LEU A 105 7.92 -3.41 6.37
C LEU A 105 8.21 -2.64 5.08
N VAL A 106 7.43 -2.90 4.02
CA VAL A 106 7.49 -2.15 2.74
C VAL A 106 7.34 -0.65 2.99
N ASN A 107 6.30 -0.24 3.72
CA ASN A 107 6.06 1.18 3.99
C ASN A 107 7.18 1.81 4.81
N ARG A 108 7.75 1.08 5.76
CA ARG A 108 8.86 1.57 6.60
C ARG A 108 10.13 1.79 5.78
N ILE A 109 10.52 0.81 4.95
CA ILE A 109 11.66 0.94 4.02
C ILE A 109 11.42 2.11 3.06
N HIS A 110 10.23 2.16 2.47
CA HIS A 110 9.84 3.23 1.55
C HIS A 110 9.96 4.62 2.18
N MET A 111 9.49 4.81 3.42
CA MET A 111 9.66 6.07 4.15
C MET A 111 11.13 6.41 4.38
N GLN A 112 11.99 5.43 4.69
CA GLN A 112 13.42 5.66 4.86
C GLN A 112 14.09 6.10 3.56
N LEU A 113 13.72 5.48 2.43
CA LEU A 113 14.16 5.90 1.09
C LEU A 113 13.76 7.35 0.80
N MET A 114 12.49 7.70 1.03
CA MET A 114 11.97 9.05 0.80
C MET A 114 12.63 10.11 1.71
N LEU A 115 12.91 9.79 2.97
CA LEU A 115 13.62 10.71 3.88
C LEU A 115 15.04 11.03 3.40
N ARG A 116 15.72 10.06 2.78
CA ARG A 116 17.08 10.22 2.22
C ARG A 116 17.10 10.79 0.82
N ALA A 117 15.97 10.89 0.13
CA ALA A 117 15.91 11.36 -1.27
C ALA A 117 16.54 12.75 -1.44
N ASN A 118 16.32 13.66 -0.48
CA ASN A 118 16.90 15.00 -0.49
C ASN A 118 18.44 15.01 -0.41
N GLU A 119 19.04 13.97 0.17
CA GLU A 119 20.49 13.81 0.29
C GLU A 119 21.10 13.19 -0.98
N GLN A 120 20.28 12.50 -1.78
CA GLN A 120 20.72 11.74 -2.95
C GLN A 120 20.72 12.55 -4.27
N GLY A 121 20.00 13.68 -4.31
CA GLY A 121 20.01 14.61 -5.45
C GLY A 121 18.61 14.99 -5.91
N THR A 122 18.49 15.50 -7.14
CA THR A 122 17.19 15.79 -7.73
C THR A 122 16.50 14.48 -8.18
N PRO A 123 15.15 14.42 -8.21
CA PRO A 123 14.43 13.23 -8.64
C PRO A 123 14.90 12.69 -10.00
N GLU A 124 15.20 13.57 -10.95
CA GLU A 124 15.64 13.21 -12.30
C GLU A 124 16.95 12.44 -12.31
N LYS A 125 17.90 12.88 -11.46
CA LYS A 125 19.20 12.25 -11.34
C LYS A 125 19.05 10.85 -10.74
N ILE A 126 18.26 10.72 -9.67
CA ILE A 126 18.01 9.44 -9.00
C ILE A 126 17.31 8.47 -9.97
N LEU A 127 16.32 8.95 -10.74
CA LEU A 127 15.65 8.15 -11.76
C LEU A 127 16.63 7.68 -12.83
N THR A 128 17.52 8.55 -13.29
CA THR A 128 18.52 8.20 -14.31
C THR A 128 19.51 7.16 -13.78
N ASP A 129 20.07 7.40 -12.60
CA ASP A 129 21.11 6.57 -12.01
C ASP A 129 20.61 5.16 -11.65
N ASN A 130 19.31 5.00 -11.34
CA ASN A 130 18.74 3.74 -10.85
C ASN A 130 17.80 3.04 -11.84
N TYR A 131 17.62 3.53 -13.07
CA TYR A 131 16.65 2.95 -14.01
C TYR A 131 16.89 1.46 -14.32
N ILE A 132 18.15 1.07 -14.55
CA ILE A 132 18.51 -0.34 -14.82
C ILE A 132 18.09 -1.22 -13.65
N GLN A 133 18.35 -0.74 -12.42
CA GLN A 133 18.02 -1.47 -11.21
C GLN A 133 16.50 -1.57 -10.99
N PHE A 134 15.77 -0.51 -11.31
CA PHE A 134 14.31 -0.52 -11.29
C PHE A 134 13.74 -1.59 -12.24
N GLU A 135 14.22 -1.65 -13.48
CA GLU A 135 13.77 -2.64 -14.46
C GLU A 135 14.07 -4.07 -14.01
N GLU A 136 15.26 -4.29 -13.46
CA GLU A 136 15.66 -5.59 -12.91
C GLU A 136 14.80 -5.98 -11.70
N ASN A 137 14.53 -5.04 -10.78
CA ASN A 137 13.68 -5.30 -9.62
C ASN A 137 12.24 -5.67 -10.03
N VAL A 138 11.69 -5.01 -11.05
CA VAL A 138 10.36 -5.37 -11.59
C VAL A 138 10.37 -6.76 -12.19
N ARG A 139 11.41 -7.11 -12.96
CA ARG A 139 11.54 -8.45 -13.54
C ARG A 139 11.63 -9.53 -12.45
N GLN A 140 12.48 -9.31 -11.45
CA GLN A 140 12.64 -10.26 -10.33
C GLN A 140 11.36 -10.43 -9.52
N LEU A 141 10.56 -9.38 -9.36
CA LEU A 141 9.26 -9.48 -8.67
C LEU A 141 8.24 -10.31 -9.47
N GLN A 142 8.40 -10.40 -10.79
CA GLN A 142 7.51 -11.15 -11.68
C GLN A 142 7.93 -12.60 -11.86
N ASP A 143 9.21 -12.92 -11.65
CA ASP A 143 9.68 -14.29 -11.66
C ASP A 143 9.07 -15.03 -10.46
N GLU A 144 8.11 -15.92 -10.75
CA GLU A 144 7.37 -16.78 -9.79
C GLU A 144 8.27 -17.67 -8.91
N GLN A 145 9.59 -17.62 -9.08
CA GLN A 145 10.57 -18.39 -8.32
C GLN A 145 11.00 -17.73 -7.00
N SER A 146 10.59 -16.48 -6.76
CA SER A 146 10.85 -15.77 -5.50
C SER A 146 9.87 -16.20 -4.39
N ASN A 147 10.06 -17.40 -3.82
CA ASN A 147 9.31 -17.86 -2.63
C ASN A 147 9.67 -17.11 -1.33
N HIS A 148 10.50 -16.06 -1.42
CA HIS A 148 11.03 -15.32 -0.27
C HIS A 148 10.27 -13.99 -0.08
N ASN A 149 9.57 -13.87 1.05
CA ASN A 149 8.79 -12.69 1.39
C ASN A 149 9.69 -11.46 1.63
N SER A 150 10.88 -11.66 2.21
CA SER A 150 11.90 -10.62 2.43
C SER A 150 12.37 -9.98 1.12
N ILE A 151 12.63 -10.78 0.09
CA ILE A 151 12.98 -10.29 -1.26
C ILE A 151 11.81 -9.47 -1.82
N SER A 152 10.60 -10.01 -1.76
CA SER A 152 9.40 -9.31 -2.25
C SER A 152 9.22 -7.96 -1.57
N ILE A 153 9.36 -7.89 -0.25
CA ILE A 153 9.32 -6.65 0.54
C ILE A 153 10.36 -5.65 0.02
N SER A 154 11.60 -6.10 -0.19
CA SER A 154 12.72 -5.28 -0.66
C SER A 154 12.46 -4.70 -2.06
N LEU A 155 12.07 -5.56 -3.01
CA LEU A 155 11.79 -5.18 -4.40
C LEU A 155 10.63 -4.20 -4.46
N ILE A 156 9.51 -4.50 -3.79
CA ILE A 156 8.33 -3.63 -3.77
C ILE A 156 8.66 -2.26 -3.19
N ALA A 157 9.44 -2.18 -2.11
CA ALA A 157 9.80 -0.89 -1.50
C ALA A 157 10.60 0.00 -2.46
N TRP A 158 11.54 -0.57 -3.21
CA TRP A 158 12.36 0.15 -4.19
C TRP A 158 11.58 0.53 -5.45
N ILE A 159 10.74 -0.36 -5.97
CA ILE A 159 9.84 -0.08 -7.10
C ILE A 159 8.91 1.08 -6.73
N LYS A 160 8.33 1.03 -5.53
CA LYS A 160 7.45 2.09 -5.02
C LYS A 160 8.18 3.44 -4.93
N TYR A 161 9.39 3.45 -4.37
CA TYR A 161 10.23 4.64 -4.26
C TYR A 161 10.53 5.27 -5.64
N TYR A 162 10.98 4.44 -6.59
CA TYR A 162 11.30 4.89 -7.94
C TYR A 162 10.09 5.50 -8.65
N ILE A 163 8.92 4.85 -8.54
CA ILE A 163 7.69 5.33 -9.17
C ILE A 163 7.15 6.59 -8.49
N GLU A 164 7.32 6.75 -7.18
CA GLU A 164 6.96 7.98 -6.48
C GLU A 164 7.83 9.17 -6.92
N LEU A 165 9.15 8.96 -7.11
CA LEU A 165 10.03 9.98 -7.68
C LEU A 165 9.63 10.36 -9.11
N TYR A 166 9.24 9.37 -9.92
CA TYR A 166 8.70 9.63 -11.26
C TYR A 166 7.40 10.46 -11.19
N ALA A 167 6.48 10.16 -10.27
CA ALA A 167 5.27 10.95 -10.06
C ALA A 167 5.58 12.41 -9.67
N VAL A 168 6.57 12.63 -8.80
CA VAL A 168 7.06 13.97 -8.42
C VAL A 168 7.63 14.70 -9.63
N ALA A 169 8.50 14.06 -10.41
CA ALA A 169 9.08 14.63 -11.63
C ALA A 169 8.01 14.98 -12.67
N LEU A 170 7.01 14.10 -12.84
CA LEU A 170 5.91 14.29 -13.78
C LEU A 170 4.98 15.44 -13.38
N LYS A 171 4.68 15.57 -12.08
CA LYS A 171 3.94 16.71 -11.52
C LYS A 171 4.65 18.02 -11.86
N ASN A 172 5.97 18.06 -11.67
CA ASN A 172 6.81 19.23 -11.90
C ASN A 172 7.16 19.48 -13.37
N GLN A 173 6.55 18.75 -14.31
CA GLN A 173 6.74 18.90 -15.76
C GLN A 173 8.20 18.70 -16.20
N CYS A 174 8.92 17.79 -15.54
CA CYS A 174 10.26 17.42 -15.97
C CYS A 174 10.25 16.86 -17.40
N SER A 175 11.18 17.34 -18.23
CA SER A 175 11.33 16.94 -19.64
C SER A 175 12.59 16.12 -19.92
N GLU A 176 13.24 15.59 -18.88
CA GLU A 176 14.45 14.78 -19.03
C GLU A 176 14.20 13.50 -19.83
N LYS A 177 15.23 13.03 -20.54
CA LYS A 177 15.11 11.85 -21.42
C LYS A 177 14.61 10.61 -20.69
N ILE A 178 15.00 10.46 -19.41
CA ILE A 178 14.59 9.33 -18.58
C ILE A 178 13.07 9.23 -18.43
N MET A 179 12.35 10.35 -18.44
CA MET A 179 10.88 10.36 -18.36
C MET A 179 10.26 9.62 -19.53
N GLY A 180 10.79 9.83 -20.75
CA GLY A 180 10.34 9.11 -21.94
C GLY A 180 10.62 7.60 -21.89
N THR A 181 11.74 7.19 -21.28
CA THR A 181 12.06 5.77 -21.08
C THR A 181 11.07 5.12 -20.11
N ILE A 182 10.77 5.77 -18.98
CA ILE A 182 9.81 5.29 -17.99
C ILE A 182 8.39 5.25 -18.59
N ASP A 183 8.01 6.26 -19.37
CA ASP A 183 6.72 6.28 -20.09
C ASP A 183 6.59 5.06 -21.02
N GLN A 184 7.63 4.76 -21.80
CA GLN A 184 7.66 3.57 -22.66
C GLN A 184 7.56 2.28 -21.86
N PHE A 185 8.25 2.18 -20.72
CA PHE A 185 8.13 1.04 -19.83
C PHE A 185 6.68 0.86 -19.37
N LEU A 186 6.04 1.92 -18.88
CA LEU A 186 4.66 1.89 -18.40
C LEU A 186 3.66 1.60 -19.52
N THR A 187 3.93 1.92 -20.79
CA THR A 187 3.02 1.54 -21.90
C THR A 187 2.93 0.03 -22.16
N ARG A 188 3.85 -0.79 -21.64
CA ARG A 188 3.83 -2.24 -21.82
C ARG A 188 2.81 -2.89 -20.88
N ASP A 189 1.60 -3.13 -21.39
CA ASP A 189 0.49 -3.77 -20.65
C ASP A 189 0.64 -5.29 -20.51
N GLU A 190 1.69 -5.88 -21.07
CA GLU A 190 2.02 -7.31 -20.97
C GLU A 190 2.34 -7.74 -19.53
N LEU A 191 2.67 -6.77 -18.66
CA LEU A 191 3.01 -7.00 -17.27
C LEU A 191 1.81 -6.60 -16.38
N HIS A 192 1.20 -7.55 -15.67
CA HIS A 192 0.11 -7.26 -14.70
C HIS A 192 0.51 -6.18 -13.68
N LEU A 193 1.80 -6.10 -13.35
CA LEU A 193 2.35 -5.09 -12.47
C LEU A 193 2.26 -3.67 -13.07
N SER A 194 2.39 -3.49 -14.39
CA SER A 194 2.36 -2.16 -15.04
C SER A 194 1.08 -1.39 -14.73
N LEU A 195 -0.08 -2.05 -14.73
CA LEU A 195 -1.35 -1.42 -14.34
C LEU A 195 -1.34 -0.93 -12.89
N THR A 196 -0.79 -1.74 -11.98
CA THR A 196 -0.64 -1.38 -10.57
C THR A 196 0.29 -0.17 -10.40
N LEU A 197 1.41 -0.12 -11.13
CA LEU A 197 2.33 1.02 -11.11
C LEU A 197 1.64 2.29 -11.65
N LYS A 198 0.90 2.20 -12.76
CA LYS A 198 0.13 3.33 -13.31
C LYS A 198 -0.88 3.88 -12.29
N LEU A 199 -1.65 3.00 -11.65
CA LEU A 199 -2.62 3.40 -10.61
C LEU A 199 -1.92 4.05 -9.41
N PHE A 200 -0.76 3.53 -9.02
CA PHE A 200 0.05 4.14 -7.97
C PHE A 200 0.53 5.54 -8.36
N VAL A 201 1.02 5.75 -9.59
CA VAL A 201 1.41 7.08 -10.10
C VAL A 201 0.23 8.04 -10.05
N ILE A 202 -0.94 7.63 -10.56
CA ILE A 202 -2.17 8.46 -10.54
C ILE A 202 -2.50 8.87 -9.10
N LYS A 203 -2.49 7.92 -8.18
CA LYS A 203 -2.75 8.16 -6.76
C LYS A 203 -1.76 9.19 -6.20
N GLN A 204 -0.45 9.00 -6.42
CA GLN A 204 0.57 9.93 -5.93
C GLN A 204 0.40 11.33 -6.50
N ILE A 205 0.10 11.48 -7.80
CA ILE A 205 -0.11 12.81 -8.40
C ILE A 205 -1.35 13.49 -7.83
N CYS A 206 -2.45 12.74 -7.63
CA CYS A 206 -3.66 13.26 -7.02
C CYS A 206 -3.40 13.76 -5.59
N GLU A 207 -2.70 12.97 -4.77
CA GLU A 207 -2.29 13.33 -3.41
C GLU A 207 -1.37 14.56 -3.41
N LEU A 208 -0.30 14.54 -4.19
CA LEU A 208 0.68 15.63 -4.28
C LEU A 208 0.10 16.94 -4.82
N SER A 209 -0.96 16.86 -5.62
CA SER A 209 -1.61 18.04 -6.22
C SER A 209 -2.90 18.43 -5.50
N SER A 210 -3.33 17.64 -4.51
CA SER A 210 -4.63 17.81 -3.83
C SER A 210 -5.81 17.86 -4.80
N VAL A 211 -5.79 17.01 -5.84
CA VAL A 211 -6.85 16.94 -6.87
C VAL A 211 -7.54 15.58 -6.88
N LYS A 212 -8.77 15.56 -7.40
CA LYS A 212 -9.50 14.31 -7.68
C LYS A 212 -9.07 13.73 -9.04
N PHE A 213 -9.44 12.47 -9.26
CA PHE A 213 -9.14 11.75 -10.50
C PHE A 213 -9.66 12.47 -11.75
N ASP A 214 -10.87 13.03 -11.72
CA ASP A 214 -11.45 13.73 -12.88
C ASP A 214 -10.58 14.94 -13.29
N THR A 215 -10.12 15.71 -12.32
CA THR A 215 -9.18 16.83 -12.55
C THR A 215 -7.82 16.34 -13.04
N PHE A 216 -7.33 15.20 -12.55
CA PHE A 216 -6.13 14.57 -13.11
C PHE A 216 -6.30 14.26 -14.60
N CYS A 217 -7.45 13.70 -14.98
CA CYS A 217 -7.77 13.38 -16.38
C CYS A 217 -7.68 14.64 -17.25
N GLU A 218 -8.29 15.74 -16.81
CA GLU A 218 -8.24 17.04 -17.51
C GLU A 218 -6.80 17.58 -17.66
N ILE A 219 -6.00 17.53 -16.59
CA ILE A 219 -4.60 18.00 -16.60
C ILE A 219 -3.75 17.21 -17.59
N PHE A 220 -3.94 15.90 -17.65
CA PHE A 220 -3.08 15.00 -18.42
C PHE A 220 -3.61 14.68 -19.81
N TYR A 221 -4.87 15.01 -20.13
CA TYR A 221 -5.47 14.81 -21.46
C TYR A 221 -4.61 15.43 -22.57
N ASN A 222 -4.10 16.65 -22.35
CA ASN A 222 -3.33 17.41 -23.33
C ASN A 222 -1.80 17.31 -23.14
N ARG A 223 -1.31 16.55 -22.15
CA ARG A 223 0.13 16.38 -21.94
C ARG A 223 0.71 15.34 -22.90
N ASN A 224 1.99 15.49 -23.22
CA ASN A 224 2.74 14.56 -24.06
C ASN A 224 3.25 13.35 -23.25
N VAL A 225 2.35 12.72 -22.49
CA VAL A 225 2.61 11.51 -21.70
C VAL A 225 1.67 10.45 -22.25
N VAL A 226 2.22 9.32 -22.71
CA VAL A 226 1.48 8.37 -23.55
C VAL A 226 0.65 7.40 -22.70
N TRP A 227 1.22 6.85 -21.64
CA TRP A 227 0.55 5.81 -20.85
C TRP A 227 -0.76 6.27 -20.17
N PRO A 228 -0.97 7.53 -19.70
CA PRO A 228 -2.24 7.90 -19.10
C PRO A 228 -3.40 7.77 -20.08
N ARG A 229 -3.17 8.04 -21.38
CA ARG A 229 -4.20 7.92 -22.41
C ARG A 229 -4.77 6.51 -22.51
N THR A 230 -3.95 5.48 -22.27
CA THR A 230 -4.40 4.08 -22.23
C THR A 230 -5.43 3.79 -21.14
N ILE A 231 -5.49 4.63 -20.10
CA ILE A 231 -6.50 4.56 -19.03
C ILE A 231 -7.67 5.51 -19.32
N LEU A 232 -7.39 6.70 -19.86
CA LEU A 232 -8.39 7.75 -20.11
C LEU A 232 -9.29 7.47 -21.32
N GLU A 233 -8.79 6.78 -22.35
CA GLU A 233 -9.51 6.55 -23.61
C GLU A 233 -10.33 5.24 -23.63
N LYS A 234 -10.39 4.51 -22.51
CA LYS A 234 -11.27 3.32 -22.43
C LYS A 234 -12.75 3.74 -22.48
N PRO A 235 -13.58 3.09 -23.32
CA PRO A 235 -14.97 3.51 -23.52
C PRO A 235 -15.77 3.47 -22.21
N GLN A 236 -16.53 4.55 -21.97
CA GLN A 236 -17.36 4.80 -20.77
C GLN A 236 -18.45 3.74 -20.54
N ASP A 237 -18.74 2.88 -21.52
CA ASP A 237 -19.77 1.83 -21.42
C ASP A 237 -19.37 0.66 -20.50
N GLN A 238 -18.11 0.64 -20.02
CA GLN A 238 -17.73 -0.16 -18.87
C GLN A 238 -17.56 0.78 -17.69
N HIS A 239 -18.56 0.84 -16.81
CA HIS A 239 -18.41 1.44 -15.49
C HIS A 239 -17.22 0.78 -14.79
N ASN A 240 -16.04 1.38 -14.91
CA ASN A 240 -14.83 0.87 -14.29
C ASN A 240 -15.01 1.01 -12.79
N LEU A 241 -15.29 -0.13 -12.19
CA LEU A 241 -15.54 -0.31 -10.78
C LEU A 241 -14.18 -0.21 -10.08
N ILE A 242 -13.71 1.03 -9.86
CA ILE A 242 -12.44 1.31 -9.19
C ILE A 242 -12.68 1.11 -7.69
N LEU A 243 -12.53 -0.14 -7.25
CA LEU A 243 -12.55 -0.49 -5.84
C LEU A 243 -11.26 0.01 -5.18
N PRO A 244 -11.32 0.54 -3.96
CA PRO A 244 -10.17 1.07 -3.25
C PRO A 244 -9.26 -0.06 -2.73
N THR A 245 -8.72 -0.93 -3.61
CA THR A 245 -7.51 -1.77 -3.48
C THR A 245 -7.49 -2.86 -4.57
N PRO A 246 -6.31 -3.30 -5.04
CA PRO A 246 -6.17 -4.46 -5.94
C PRO A 246 -6.45 -5.83 -5.26
N LEU A 247 -7.05 -5.85 -4.07
CA LEU A 247 -7.30 -7.05 -3.24
C LEU A 247 -8.71 -7.02 -2.62
N PHE A 248 -9.71 -6.50 -3.35
CA PHE A 248 -11.08 -6.62 -2.89
C PHE A 248 -11.58 -8.05 -3.13
N VAL A 249 -11.45 -8.90 -2.11
CA VAL A 249 -11.76 -10.35 -2.15
C VAL A 249 -13.25 -10.63 -2.45
N CYS A 250 -14.11 -9.62 -2.35
CA CYS A 250 -15.56 -9.78 -2.50
C CYS A 250 -16.08 -9.24 -3.86
N GLU A 251 -15.23 -9.16 -4.89
CA GLU A 251 -15.55 -8.51 -6.18
C GLU A 251 -16.87 -9.00 -6.78
N ASP A 252 -17.10 -10.32 -6.77
CA ASP A 252 -18.33 -10.92 -7.31
C ASP A 252 -19.58 -10.50 -6.52
N GLU A 253 -19.48 -10.47 -5.18
CA GLU A 253 -20.59 -10.07 -4.32
C GLU A 253 -20.86 -8.56 -4.44
N PHE A 254 -19.82 -7.74 -4.62
CA PHE A 254 -19.98 -6.32 -4.89
C PHE A 254 -20.61 -6.07 -6.27
N LYS A 255 -20.19 -6.78 -7.32
CA LYS A 255 -20.81 -6.68 -8.65
C LYS A 255 -22.29 -7.04 -8.57
N ARG A 256 -22.63 -8.15 -7.92
CA ARG A 256 -24.02 -8.58 -7.71
C ARG A 256 -24.86 -7.50 -7.01
N ILE A 257 -24.35 -6.91 -5.93
CA ILE A 257 -25.04 -5.83 -5.20
C ILE A 257 -25.14 -4.57 -6.04
N SER A 258 -24.06 -4.21 -6.74
CA SER A 258 -24.03 -3.04 -7.64
C SER A 258 -25.05 -3.18 -8.77
N ASP A 259 -25.19 -4.37 -9.34
CA ASP A 259 -26.14 -4.63 -10.42
C ASP A 259 -27.59 -4.51 -9.93
N ILE A 260 -27.88 -5.07 -8.75
CA ILE A 260 -29.21 -4.93 -8.12
C ILE A 260 -29.52 -3.45 -7.87
N LEU A 261 -28.60 -2.70 -7.29
CA LEU A 261 -28.85 -1.31 -6.88
C LEU A 261 -28.80 -0.30 -8.03
N SER A 262 -28.07 -0.60 -9.11
CA SER A 262 -27.89 0.33 -10.25
C SER A 262 -28.88 0.06 -11.38
N TYR A 263 -29.36 -1.19 -11.53
CA TYR A 263 -30.17 -1.59 -12.69
C TYR A 263 -31.47 -2.30 -12.36
N SER A 264 -31.68 -2.77 -11.12
CA SER A 264 -32.94 -3.41 -10.73
C SER A 264 -33.93 -2.41 -10.14
N ASN A 265 -35.04 -2.19 -10.82
CA ASN A 265 -36.23 -1.49 -10.28
C ASN A 265 -37.20 -2.47 -9.58
N ASP A 266 -36.77 -3.70 -9.29
CA ASP A 266 -37.62 -4.71 -8.68
C ASP A 266 -37.53 -4.70 -7.13
N ILE A 267 -38.67 -4.44 -6.50
CA ILE A 267 -38.85 -4.36 -5.05
C ILE A 267 -38.47 -5.69 -4.36
N GLU A 268 -38.72 -6.82 -5.00
CA GLU A 268 -38.42 -8.13 -4.39
C GLU A 268 -36.91 -8.40 -4.31
N HIS A 269 -36.14 -8.00 -5.33
CA HIS A 269 -34.68 -8.07 -5.30
C HIS A 269 -34.07 -7.15 -4.23
N LEU A 270 -34.65 -5.96 -4.01
CA LEU A 270 -34.21 -5.05 -2.94
C LEU A 270 -34.52 -5.61 -1.54
N ARG A 271 -35.69 -6.22 -1.34
CA ARG A 271 -36.02 -6.90 -0.07
C ARG A 271 -35.09 -8.07 0.22
N GLN A 272 -34.76 -8.85 -0.80
CA GLN A 272 -33.82 -9.95 -0.68
C GLN A 272 -32.41 -9.44 -0.37
N LEU A 273 -31.99 -8.34 -0.99
CA LEU A 273 -30.72 -7.70 -0.69
C LEU A 273 -30.64 -7.23 0.77
N ILE A 274 -31.68 -6.55 1.28
CA ILE A 274 -31.75 -6.13 2.69
C ILE A 274 -31.63 -7.34 3.61
N THR A 275 -32.37 -8.41 3.32
CA THR A 275 -32.32 -9.65 4.10
C THR A 275 -30.90 -10.23 4.09
N ASN A 276 -30.27 -10.34 2.93
CA ASN A 276 -28.90 -10.83 2.80
C ASN A 276 -27.90 -9.95 3.58
N CYS A 277 -28.03 -8.63 3.51
CA CYS A 277 -27.19 -7.70 4.28
C CYS A 277 -27.43 -7.77 5.79
N THR A 278 -28.57 -8.26 6.27
CA THR A 278 -28.80 -8.47 7.71
C THR A 278 -28.24 -9.80 8.21
N THR A 279 -28.07 -10.79 7.33
CA THR A 279 -27.66 -12.15 7.71
C THR A 279 -26.24 -12.53 7.27
N ASN A 280 -25.63 -11.79 6.35
CA ASN A 280 -24.33 -12.07 5.77
C ASN A 280 -23.42 -10.83 5.82
N GLN A 281 -22.35 -10.92 6.62
CA GLN A 281 -21.37 -9.83 6.81
C GLN A 281 -20.70 -9.39 5.50
N THR A 282 -20.41 -10.32 4.59
CA THR A 282 -19.82 -10.03 3.27
C THR A 282 -20.76 -9.16 2.43
N SER A 283 -22.06 -9.49 2.41
CA SER A 283 -23.07 -8.69 1.73
C SER A 283 -23.26 -7.32 2.39
N SER A 284 -23.23 -7.25 3.72
CA SER A 284 -23.29 -5.96 4.45
C SER A 284 -22.09 -5.08 4.10
N TYR A 285 -20.89 -5.64 4.11
CA TYR A 285 -19.65 -4.94 3.77
C TYR A 285 -19.67 -4.45 2.33
N CYS A 286 -20.03 -5.29 1.35
CA CYS A 286 -20.12 -4.90 -0.05
C CYS A 286 -21.18 -3.81 -0.30
N PHE A 287 -22.34 -3.89 0.37
CA PHE A 287 -23.34 -2.83 0.34
C PHE A 287 -22.81 -1.51 0.89
N LEU A 288 -22.11 -1.53 2.03
CA LEU A 288 -21.51 -0.33 2.63
C LEU A 288 -20.44 0.28 1.72
N VAL A 289 -19.59 -0.54 1.11
CA VAL A 289 -18.58 -0.08 0.15
C VAL A 289 -19.26 0.53 -1.08
N TRP A 290 -20.34 -0.07 -1.57
CA TRP A 290 -21.12 0.46 -2.69
C TRP A 290 -21.74 1.81 -2.31
N PHE A 291 -22.37 1.90 -1.13
CA PHE A 291 -22.94 3.14 -0.61
C PHE A 291 -21.89 4.23 -0.45
N ILE A 292 -20.72 3.91 0.08
CA ILE A 292 -19.59 4.84 0.20
C ILE A 292 -19.12 5.31 -1.18
N HIS A 293 -18.96 4.37 -2.12
CA HIS A 293 -18.48 4.67 -3.47
C HIS A 293 -19.42 5.63 -4.23
N TYR A 294 -20.74 5.41 -4.15
CA TYR A 294 -21.72 6.13 -4.95
C TYR A 294 -22.43 7.28 -4.20
N TYR A 295 -22.59 7.21 -2.88
CA TYR A 295 -23.38 8.18 -2.10
C TYR A 295 -22.58 8.96 -1.06
N SER A 296 -21.50 8.42 -0.49
CA SER A 296 -20.67 9.19 0.45
C SER A 296 -19.67 10.14 -0.22
N ARG A 297 -19.67 10.21 -1.57
CA ARG A 297 -18.97 11.27 -2.32
C ARG A 297 -19.72 12.61 -2.40
N PHE A 298 -20.90 12.71 -1.76
CA PHE A 298 -21.57 13.97 -1.49
C PHE A 298 -21.40 14.35 -0.01
N TYR A 299 -20.26 14.99 0.30
CA TYR A 299 -20.08 16.24 1.06
C TYR A 299 -18.59 16.45 1.33
#